data_AF-A0A7X9JYJ4-F1
#
_entry.id   AF-A0A7X9JYJ4-F1
#
_cell.length_a   1.000
_cell.length_b   1.000
_cell.length_c   1.000
_cell.angle_alpha   90.00
_cell.angle_beta   90.00
_cell.angle_gamma   90.00
#
_symmetry.space_group_name_H-M   'P 1'
#
loop_
_entity.id
_entity.type
_entity.pdbx_description
1 polymer ?
#
loop_
_entity_poly.entity_id
_entity_poly.type
_entity_poly.pdbx_seq_one_letter_code
_entity_poly.pdbx_strand_id
1 'polypeptide(L)'
;MAKKLEPTFIKKADDLVTTREKTRAGFIALALEKNYLAVPYVEEAKALKAMASKVKEPKELLRVDALKVGLLTASGDINKSCV
;
A
#
# COMPACT_ATOMS: atom_id res chain seq x y z
N MET A 1 13.02 49.57 -12.86
CA MET A 1 12.27 49.38 -11.61
C MET A 1 12.64 48.00 -11.07
N ALA A 2 13.26 47.92 -9.88
CA ALA A 2 13.91 46.70 -9.40
C ALA A 2 12.89 45.58 -9.12
N LYS A 3 13.23 44.36 -9.56
CA LYS A 3 12.49 43.12 -9.34
C LYS A 3 12.43 42.86 -7.83
N LYS A 4 11.22 42.86 -7.27
CA LYS A 4 10.96 42.57 -5.84
C LYS A 4 11.50 41.16 -5.55
N LEU A 5 12.54 41.07 -4.73
CA LEU A 5 13.08 39.79 -4.26
C LEU A 5 11.99 39.11 -3.41
N GLU A 6 11.59 37.91 -3.82
CA GLU A 6 10.72 37.02 -3.05
C GLU A 6 11.28 36.86 -1.62
N PRO A 7 10.44 36.86 -0.57
CA PRO A 7 10.93 36.81 0.80
C PRO A 7 11.65 35.48 1.06
N THR A 8 12.86 35.56 1.62
CA THR A 8 13.62 34.37 2.05
C THR A 8 12.88 33.68 3.19
N PHE A 9 12.27 32.52 2.92
CA PHE A 9 11.43 31.78 3.86
C PHE A 9 12.21 31.02 4.94
N ILE A 10 13.51 30.82 4.73
CA ILE A 10 14.41 30.13 5.66
C ILE A 10 15.31 31.19 6.28
N LYS A 11 15.15 31.41 7.58
CA LYS A 11 15.90 32.40 8.35
C LYS A 11 16.92 31.74 9.28
N LYS A 12 16.70 30.48 9.65
CA LYS A 12 17.60 29.67 10.49
C LYS A 12 17.45 28.17 10.19
N ALA A 13 18.42 27.36 10.62
CA ALA A 13 18.42 25.91 10.39
C ALA A 13 17.14 25.21 10.93
N ASP A 14 16.61 25.67 12.08
CA ASP A 14 15.38 25.12 12.67
C ASP A 14 14.15 25.23 11.77
N ASP A 15 14.11 26.18 10.83
CA ASP A 15 12.95 26.37 9.95
C ASP A 15 12.77 25.18 8.98
N LEU A 16 13.83 24.37 8.78
CA LEU A 16 13.81 23.14 7.99
C LEU A 16 13.41 21.91 8.83
N VAL A 17 13.33 22.03 10.16
CA VAL A 17 12.96 20.92 11.03
C VAL A 17 11.45 20.77 11.05
N THR A 18 10.98 19.59 10.66
CA THR A 18 9.54 19.30 10.67
C THR A 18 9.04 19.21 12.12
N THR A 19 8.02 20.00 12.43
CA THR A 19 7.44 19.98 13.78
C THR A 19 6.76 18.65 14.07
N ARG A 20 6.74 18.25 15.34
CA ARG A 20 6.08 17.01 15.79
C ARG A 20 4.61 16.96 15.36
N GLU A 21 3.91 18.09 15.39
CA GLU A 21 2.52 18.20 14.96
C GLU A 21 2.35 17.88 13.47
N LYS A 22 3.23 18.40 12.61
CA LYS A 22 3.24 18.10 11.17
C LYS A 22 3.54 16.63 10.91
N THR A 23 4.50 16.05 11.63
CA THR A 23 4.79 14.61 11.54
C THR A 23 3.59 13.77 11.94
N ARG A 24 2.93 14.10 13.05
CA ARG A 24 1.71 13.41 13.52
C ARG A 24 0.59 13.50 12.48
N ALA A 25 0.34 14.69 11.94
CA ALA A 25 -0.68 14.89 10.91
C ALA A 25 -0.37 14.07 9.65
N GLY A 26 0.89 14.04 9.22
CA GLY A 26 1.34 13.24 8.08
C GLY A 26 1.11 11.74 8.28
N PHE A 27 1.44 11.20 9.45
CA PHE A 27 1.17 9.78 9.75
C PHE A 27 -0.31 9.43 9.78
N ILE A 28 -1.15 10.33 10.31
CA ILE A 28 -2.61 10.11 10.32
C ILE A 28 -3.15 10.09 8.89
N ALA A 29 -2.74 11.05 8.05
CA ALA A 29 -3.15 11.10 6.65
C ALA A 29 -2.66 9.87 5.87
N LEU A 30 -1.41 9.46 6.08
CA LEU A 30 -0.85 8.25 5.47
C LEU A 30 -1.60 6.99 5.89
N ALA A 31 -1.92 6.84 7.18
CA ALA A 31 -2.66 5.68 7.67
C ALA A 31 -4.08 5.63 7.10
N LEU A 32 -4.73 6.79 6.97
CA LEU A 32 -6.07 6.91 6.38
C LEU A 32 -6.06 6.46 4.91
N GLU A 33 -5.15 7.00 4.10
CA GLU A 33 -4.98 6.61 2.70
C GLU A 33 -4.63 5.13 2.56
N LYS A 34 -3.73 4.62 3.41
CA LYS A 34 -3.39 3.19 3.42
C LYS A 34 -4.62 2.32 3.65
N ASN A 35 -5.52 2.72 4.54
CA ASN A 35 -6.73 1.97 4.82
C ASN A 35 -7.71 1.99 3.63
N TYR A 36 -7.83 3.11 2.91
CA TYR A 36 -8.63 3.18 1.69
C TYR A 36 -8.06 2.28 0.59
N LEU A 37 -6.75 2.33 0.37
CA LEU A 37 -6.07 1.50 -0.62
C LEU A 37 -6.08 0.01 -0.25
N ALA A 38 -6.21 -0.34 1.03
CA ALA A 38 -6.27 -1.72 1.50
C ALA A 38 -7.59 -2.44 1.14
N VAL A 39 -8.66 -1.71 0.83
CA VAL A 39 -9.99 -2.27 0.54
C VAL A 39 -9.96 -3.32 -0.59
N PRO A 40 -9.46 -3.04 -1.80
CA PRO A 40 -9.44 -4.02 -2.89
C PRO A 40 -8.65 -5.29 -2.52
N TYR A 41 -7.54 -5.18 -1.79
CA TYR A 41 -6.76 -6.34 -1.35
C TYR A 41 -7.56 -7.25 -0.42
N VAL A 42 -8.36 -6.66 0.49
CA VAL A 42 -9.24 -7.42 1.38
C VAL A 42 -10.38 -8.08 0.59
N GLU A 43 -10.90 -7.41 -0.44
CA GLU A 43 -11.93 -7.96 -1.32
C GLU A 43 -11.40 -9.13 -2.15
N GLU A 44 -10.21 -9.01 -2.75
CA GLU A 44 -9.52 -10.09 -3.45
C GLU A 44 -9.29 -11.30 -2.54
N ALA A 45 -8.85 -11.06 -1.29
CA ALA A 45 -8.66 -12.13 -0.31
C ALA A 45 -9.98 -12.83 0.05
N LYS A 46 -11.09 -12.08 0.17
CA LYS A 46 -12.43 -12.65 0.39
C LYS A 46 -12.89 -13.48 -0.80
N ALA A 47 -12.68 -12.99 -2.02
CA ALA A 47 -13.01 -13.71 -3.25
C ALA A 47 -12.22 -15.01 -3.37
N LEU A 48 -10.90 -14.95 -3.10
CA LEU A 48 -10.02 -16.11 -3.08
C LEU A 48 -10.50 -17.15 -2.06
N LYS A 49 -10.84 -16.71 -0.84
CA LYS A 49 -11.41 -17.60 0.19
C LYS A 49 -12.70 -18.25 -0.27
N ALA A 50 -13.65 -17.48 -0.83
CA ALA A 50 -14.93 -18.00 -1.30
C ALA A 50 -14.78 -19.05 -2.40
N MET A 51 -13.77 -18.90 -3.27
CA MET A 51 -13.45 -19.86 -4.33
C MET A 51 -12.74 -21.09 -3.78
N ALA A 52 -11.72 -20.90 -2.93
CA ALA A 52 -10.98 -22.00 -2.31
C ALA A 52 -11.85 -22.87 -1.40
N SER A 53 -12.84 -22.28 -0.70
CA SER A 53 -13.77 -23.01 0.17
C SER A 53 -14.69 -23.99 -0.57
N LYS A 54 -14.81 -23.91 -1.89
CA LYS A 54 -15.59 -24.87 -2.70
C LYS A 54 -14.81 -26.16 -2.98
N VAL A 55 -13.51 -26.15 -2.75
CA VAL A 55 -12.60 -27.26 -3.03
C VAL A 55 -12.43 -28.09 -1.76
N LYS A 56 -12.48 -29.42 -1.90
CA LYS A 56 -12.43 -30.33 -0.74
C LYS A 56 -11.01 -30.78 -0.43
N GLU A 57 -10.15 -30.89 -1.44
CA GLU A 57 -8.76 -31.31 -1.27
C GLU A 57 -7.76 -30.21 -1.64
N PRO A 58 -6.68 -30.01 -0.88
CA PRO A 58 -5.68 -28.98 -1.18
C PRO A 58 -5.05 -29.11 -2.58
N LYS A 59 -4.85 -30.34 -3.06
CA LYS A 59 -4.26 -30.61 -4.39
C LYS A 59 -5.16 -30.15 -5.54
N GLU A 60 -6.47 -30.06 -5.30
CA GLU A 60 -7.44 -29.63 -6.31
C GLU A 60 -7.43 -28.11 -6.51
N LEU A 61 -6.91 -27.33 -5.55
CA LEU A 61 -6.74 -25.88 -5.69
C LEU A 61 -5.84 -25.52 -6.88
N LEU A 62 -4.87 -26.39 -7.20
CA LEU A 62 -3.96 -26.22 -8.34
C LEU A 62 -4.65 -26.39 -9.71
N ARG A 63 -5.82 -27.05 -9.74
CA ARG A 63 -6.60 -27.26 -10.97
C ARG A 63 -7.43 -26.04 -11.36
N VAL A 64 -7.63 -25.09 -10.44
CA VAL A 64 -8.41 -23.87 -10.68
C VAL A 64 -7.46 -22.76 -11.12
N ASP A 65 -7.44 -22.47 -12.42
CA ASP A 65 -6.54 -21.46 -13.00
C ASP A 65 -6.68 -20.08 -12.35
N ALA A 66 -7.92 -19.69 -12.00
CA ALA A 66 -8.21 -18.42 -11.33
C ALA A 66 -7.57 -18.28 -9.94
N LEU A 67 -7.19 -19.37 -9.27
CA LEU A 67 -6.55 -19.34 -7.96
C LEU A 67 -5.02 -19.28 -8.03
N LYS A 68 -4.41 -19.59 -9.19
CA LYS A 68 -2.95 -19.73 -9.34
C LYS A 68 -2.19 -18.49 -8.91
N VAL A 69 -2.63 -17.30 -9.35
CA VAL A 69 -1.96 -16.03 -9.00
C VAL A 69 -2.02 -15.78 -7.49
N GLY A 70 -3.17 -16.02 -6.86
CA GLY A 70 -3.31 -15.87 -5.41
C GLY A 70 -2.50 -16.90 -4.62
N LEU A 71 -2.43 -18.14 -5.10
CA LEU A 71 -1.61 -19.20 -4.49
C LEU A 71 -0.10 -18.90 -4.63
N LEU A 72 0.35 -18.41 -5.78
CA LEU A 72 1.73 -18.01 -6.04
C LEU A 72 2.14 -16.83 -5.15
N THR A 73 1.24 -15.84 -5.00
CA THR A 73 1.47 -14.72 -4.08
C THR A 73 1.54 -15.21 -2.63
N ALA A 74 0.71 -16.19 -2.25
CA ALA A 74 0.70 -16.78 -0.92
C ALA A 74 1.91 -17.69 -0.63
N SER A 75 2.55 -18.26 -1.66
CA SER A 75 3.78 -19.04 -1.48
C SER A 75 5.01 -18.19 -1.19
N GLY A 76 4.88 -16.87 -1.17
CA GLY A 76 5.95 -15.93 -0.87
C GLY A 76 6.69 -15.40 -2.10
N ASP A 77 6.25 -15.78 -3.31
CA ASP A 77 6.74 -15.18 -4.55
C ASP A 77 6.08 -13.82 -4.73
N ILE A 78 6.75 -12.81 -4.19
CA ILE A 78 6.40 -11.41 -4.40
C ILE A 78 6.86 -11.05 -5.82
N ASN A 79 5.96 -10.52 -6.64
CA ASN A 79 6.14 -10.03 -8.02
C ASN A 79 7.35 -9.09 -8.28
N LYS A 80 8.22 -8.82 -7.29
CA LYS A 80 9.53 -8.20 -7.49
C LYS A 80 10.48 -9.05 -8.34
N SER A 81 10.34 -10.38 -8.34
CA SER A 81 11.27 -11.30 -9.02
C SER A 81 10.87 -11.71 -10.44
N CYS A 82 9.64 -11.41 -10.88
CA CYS A 82 9.09 -11.86 -12.16
C CYS A 82 8.87 -10.74 -13.19
N VAL A 83 9.62 -9.64 -13.08
CA VAL A 83 9.76 -8.62 -14.15
C VAL A 83 11.16 -8.69 -14.73
#